data_AF-A0A7Z1TVG0-F1
#
_entry.id   AF-A0A7Z1TVG0-F1
#
_cell.length_a   1.000
_cell.length_b   1.000
_cell.length_c   1.000
_cell.angle_alpha   90.00
_cell.angle_beta   90.00
_cell.angle_gamma   90.00
#
_symmetry.space_group_name_H-M   'P 1'
#
loop_
_entity.id
_entity.type
_entity.pdbx_description
1 polymer ?
#
loop_
_entity_poly.entity_id
_entity_poly.type
_entity_poly.pdbx_seq_one_letter_code
_entity_poly.pdbx_strand_id
1 'polypeptide(L)'
;MNARSLGVMSAVVIMAGTAAALAAGPSTTAFTYRGELVQGGELARGVFDLALELYDQPTGGNLLGSVTLAAVEVRDGAFTVVVDFGLPLPGCGVNRFLETHVRPAGGIEYTRLLPRQPLKSKADCTVDGTLTVTAMLELPDTAASGGVPTAGVLFLGGEPFVHGYGSLTNTFLGRNAGNFSMTGTGNTAVGRLSLAENELGSSNTALGSYALWNNSTGDANVAIGEGALSAGWAGSRNIAIGAGAGLNIHSSYNIDIGHEGEVGDSGTIRIGTPGDYYYTYIAGIRGTATGQANAIPVLIDSNGQLGTASSSIRIKQDVQDMGAASSRLMALRPVTFRYKAHPDGPLQYGLIAEEVEQVMPELVVRDATGEVESVAYHEMPAMLLNELQRQQAQIEELRRMVQALTDDRVCVSPGEEAEE
;
A
#
# COMPACT_ATOMS: atom_id res chain seq x y z
N MET A 1 -60.22 -11.40 67.61
CA MET A 1 -59.97 -11.47 66.16
C MET A 1 -60.11 -10.07 65.60
N ASN A 2 -59.01 -9.47 65.15
CA ASN A 2 -59.00 -8.38 64.17
C ASN A 2 -57.67 -8.52 63.44
N ALA A 3 -57.67 -9.40 62.45
CA ALA A 3 -56.56 -9.54 61.51
C ALA A 3 -56.47 -8.22 60.74
N ARG A 4 -55.48 -7.39 61.07
CA ARG A 4 -55.02 -6.34 60.16
C ARG A 4 -54.39 -7.07 58.98
N SER A 5 -55.01 -6.95 57.80
CA SER A 5 -54.42 -7.46 56.57
C SER A 5 -53.04 -6.81 56.39
N LEU A 6 -52.00 -7.63 56.21
CA LEU A 6 -50.75 -7.16 55.63
C LEU A 6 -51.09 -6.67 54.22
N GLY A 7 -51.15 -5.35 54.04
CA GLY A 7 -51.20 -4.76 52.72
C GLY A 7 -49.93 -5.16 51.96
N VAL A 8 -50.09 -5.77 50.79
CA VAL A 8 -48.99 -6.13 49.91
C VAL A 8 -48.22 -4.85 49.56
N MET A 9 -46.94 -4.79 49.92
CA MET A 9 -46.02 -3.76 49.43
C MET A 9 -45.39 -4.25 48.13
N SER A 10 -45.41 -3.39 47.12
CA SER A 10 -44.76 -3.64 45.84
C SER A 10 -43.94 -2.39 45.47
N ALA A 11 -42.81 -2.57 44.81
CA ALA A 11 -42.04 -1.46 44.25
C ALA A 11 -42.03 -1.57 42.72
N VAL A 12 -42.25 -0.45 42.03
CA VAL A 12 -42.01 -0.33 40.59
C VAL A 12 -40.87 0.66 40.43
N VAL A 13 -39.66 0.18 40.21
CA VAL A 13 -38.48 1.05 40.14
C VAL A 13 -38.22 1.45 38.69
N ILE A 14 -38.34 2.75 38.38
CA ILE A 14 -37.87 3.32 37.11
C ILE A 14 -36.42 3.80 37.32
N MET A 15 -35.45 3.04 36.80
CA MET A 15 -34.05 3.47 36.79
C MET A 15 -33.84 4.60 35.77
N ALA A 16 -33.46 5.78 36.25
CA ALA A 16 -32.81 6.81 35.45
C ALA A 16 -31.40 7.04 36.03
N GLY A 17 -30.42 6.31 35.52
CA GLY A 17 -29.02 6.58 35.80
C GLY A 17 -28.50 7.64 34.84
N THR A 18 -28.42 8.90 35.27
CA THR A 18 -27.55 9.88 34.61
C THR A 18 -26.15 9.71 35.17
N ALA A 19 -25.31 8.97 34.45
CA ALA A 19 -23.87 9.00 34.65
C ALA A 19 -23.37 10.37 34.16
N ALA A 20 -23.14 11.31 35.08
CA ALA A 20 -22.40 12.50 34.77
C ALA A 20 -20.96 12.08 34.44
N ALA A 21 -20.52 12.36 33.22
CA ALA A 21 -19.13 12.22 32.82
C ALA A 21 -18.30 13.23 33.63
N LEU A 22 -17.52 12.75 34.58
CA LEU A 22 -16.39 13.47 35.13
C LEU A 22 -15.18 12.55 35.11
N ALA A 23 -14.06 13.16 34.70
CA ALA A 23 -12.76 12.59 34.46
C ALA A 23 -12.22 11.77 35.64
N ALA A 24 -11.27 10.88 35.31
CA ALA A 24 -10.43 10.08 36.19
C ALA A 24 -10.33 10.61 37.65
N GLY A 25 -11.11 9.99 38.53
CA GLY A 25 -11.07 10.15 39.98
C GLY A 25 -11.25 8.76 40.63
N PRO A 26 -10.97 8.61 41.94
CA PRO A 26 -10.92 7.31 42.60
C PRO A 26 -12.24 6.56 42.39
N SER A 27 -12.16 5.25 42.20
CA SER A 27 -13.33 4.35 42.09
C SER A 27 -14.29 4.65 43.24
N THR A 28 -15.34 5.43 42.97
CA THR A 28 -16.37 5.71 43.96
C THR A 28 -17.23 4.46 44.04
N THR A 29 -17.20 3.79 45.19
CA THR A 29 -18.05 2.64 45.50
C THR A 29 -19.51 3.05 45.76
N ALA A 30 -19.73 4.34 46.02
CA ALA A 30 -21.03 4.96 46.21
C ALA A 30 -21.73 5.36 44.89
N PHE A 31 -23.04 5.15 44.80
CA PHE A 31 -23.88 5.62 43.70
C PHE A 31 -25.27 6.07 44.20
N THR A 32 -25.94 6.94 43.43
CA THR A 32 -27.30 7.37 43.73
C THR A 32 -28.30 6.32 43.27
N TYR A 33 -29.17 5.88 44.18
CA TYR A 33 -30.26 4.97 43.91
C TYR A 33 -31.59 5.69 44.11
N ARG A 34 -32.45 5.64 43.09
CA ARG A 34 -33.80 6.20 43.10
C ARG A 34 -34.79 5.07 42.90
N GLY A 35 -35.83 5.04 43.73
CA GLY A 35 -36.88 4.04 43.65
C GLY A 35 -38.26 4.61 43.94
N GLU A 36 -39.27 3.78 43.72
CA GLU A 36 -40.68 4.08 44.02
C GLU A 36 -41.29 2.92 44.83
N LEU A 37 -42.00 3.26 45.89
CA LEU A 37 -42.66 2.34 46.81
C LEU A 37 -44.17 2.51 46.73
N VAL A 38 -44.87 1.40 46.61
CA VAL A 38 -46.33 1.31 46.61
C VAL A 38 -46.75 0.43 47.78
N GLN A 39 -47.68 0.90 48.60
CA GLN A 39 -48.21 0.18 49.75
C GLN A 39 -49.72 0.01 49.58
N GLY A 40 -50.20 -1.23 49.49
CA GLY A 40 -51.64 -1.50 49.38
C GLY A 40 -52.29 -0.97 48.11
N GLY A 41 -51.51 -0.74 47.04
CA GLY A 41 -51.99 -0.19 45.76
C GLY A 41 -51.93 1.33 45.64
N GLU A 42 -51.52 2.04 46.70
CA GLU A 42 -51.31 3.49 46.70
C GLU A 42 -49.84 3.85 46.86
N LEU A 43 -49.44 5.02 46.35
CA LEU A 43 -48.09 5.55 46.50
C LEU A 43 -47.75 5.71 47.99
N ALA A 44 -46.67 5.08 48.43
CA ALA A 44 -46.28 5.10 49.84
C ALA A 44 -45.88 6.52 50.28
N ARG A 45 -46.22 6.88 51.51
CA ARG A 45 -45.83 8.16 52.13
C ARG A 45 -45.35 7.91 53.55
N GLY A 46 -44.29 8.60 53.95
CA GLY A 46 -43.75 8.53 55.30
C GLY A 46 -42.29 8.12 55.33
N VAL A 47 -41.84 7.63 56.49
CA VAL A 47 -40.44 7.29 56.73
C VAL A 47 -40.28 5.78 56.83
N PHE A 48 -39.33 5.23 56.10
CA PHE A 48 -39.08 3.79 55.99
C PHE A 48 -37.61 3.47 56.27
N ASP A 49 -37.35 2.28 56.81
CA ASP A 49 -36.01 1.71 56.81
C ASP A 49 -35.88 0.81 55.57
N LEU A 50 -34.79 0.98 54.83
CA LEU A 50 -34.45 0.17 53.67
C LEU A 50 -33.23 -0.68 53.97
N ALA A 51 -33.23 -1.94 53.54
CA ALA A 51 -32.04 -2.74 53.43
C ALA A 51 -31.88 -3.17 51.97
N LEU A 52 -30.73 -2.86 51.38
CA LEU A 52 -30.40 -3.21 50.00
C LEU A 52 -29.31 -4.26 50.02
N GLU A 53 -29.50 -5.33 49.26
CA GLU A 53 -28.57 -6.44 49.15
C GLU A 53 -28.17 -6.64 47.70
N LEU A 54 -26.87 -6.79 47.46
CA LEU A 54 -26.27 -6.94 46.14
C LEU A 54 -25.94 -8.41 45.87
N TYR A 55 -26.45 -8.96 44.77
CA TYR A 55 -26.27 -10.35 44.37
C TYR A 55 -25.61 -10.50 43.00
N ASP A 56 -25.01 -11.67 42.76
CA ASP A 56 -24.42 -12.06 41.46
C ASP A 56 -25.43 -12.73 40.50
N GLN A 57 -26.61 -13.11 40.98
CA GLN A 57 -27.66 -13.80 40.19
C GLN A 57 -29.06 -13.18 40.41
N PRO A 58 -29.98 -13.29 39.43
CA PRO A 58 -31.34 -12.75 39.54
C PRO A 58 -32.20 -13.48 40.58
N THR A 59 -31.93 -14.76 40.83
CA THR A 59 -32.51 -15.59 41.88
C THR A 59 -31.42 -16.46 42.51
N GLY A 60 -31.44 -16.67 43.83
CA GLY A 60 -30.37 -17.40 44.53
C GLY A 60 -29.05 -16.61 44.59
N GLY A 61 -27.93 -17.24 44.24
CA GLY A 61 -26.62 -16.59 44.14
C GLY A 61 -25.96 -16.21 45.48
N ASN A 62 -24.77 -15.62 45.39
CA ASN A 62 -24.01 -15.15 46.54
C ASN A 62 -24.37 -13.69 46.87
N LEU A 63 -24.51 -13.41 48.16
CA LEU A 63 -24.58 -12.05 48.67
C LEU A 63 -23.18 -11.42 48.59
N LEU A 64 -23.07 -10.33 47.83
CA LEU A 64 -21.81 -9.63 47.59
C LEU A 64 -21.63 -8.43 48.53
N GLY A 65 -22.73 -7.80 48.92
CA GLY A 65 -22.72 -6.65 49.83
C GLY A 65 -24.12 -6.32 50.32
N SER A 66 -24.22 -5.66 51.46
CA SER A 66 -25.49 -5.20 52.03
C SER A 66 -25.31 -3.83 52.65
N VAL A 67 -26.33 -2.99 52.53
CA VAL A 67 -26.39 -1.68 53.19
C VAL A 67 -27.77 -1.51 53.83
N THR A 68 -27.79 -0.94 55.03
CA THR A 68 -29.04 -0.55 55.69
C THR A 68 -29.11 0.97 55.78
N LEU A 69 -30.24 1.52 55.36
CA LEU A 69 -30.53 2.94 55.34
C LEU A 69 -31.73 3.17 56.25
N ALA A 70 -31.48 3.81 57.39
CA ALA A 70 -32.53 4.14 58.35
C ALA A 70 -33.17 5.48 57.98
N ALA A 71 -34.44 5.63 58.36
CA ALA A 71 -35.16 6.90 58.26
C ALA A 71 -35.21 7.52 56.84
N VAL A 72 -35.38 6.70 55.80
CA VAL A 72 -35.53 7.16 54.42
C VAL A 72 -36.91 7.77 54.22
N GLU A 73 -36.93 9.05 53.86
CA GLU A 73 -38.18 9.76 53.58
C GLU A 73 -38.70 9.40 52.19
N VAL A 74 -39.96 8.96 52.14
CA VAL A 74 -40.67 8.59 50.92
C VAL A 74 -41.83 9.56 50.72
N ARG A 75 -41.80 10.29 49.62
CA ARG A 75 -42.82 11.29 49.27
C ARG A 75 -43.47 10.89 47.95
N ASP A 76 -44.78 10.66 47.99
CA ASP A 76 -45.56 10.24 46.83
C ASP A 76 -44.95 9.02 46.13
N GLY A 77 -44.56 8.02 46.92
CA GLY A 77 -43.91 6.78 46.48
C GLY A 77 -42.42 6.92 46.21
N ALA A 78 -41.91 8.11 45.86
CA ALA A 78 -40.52 8.27 45.44
C ALA A 78 -39.54 8.43 46.63
N PHE A 79 -38.35 7.85 46.48
CA PHE A 79 -37.20 8.09 47.35
C PHE A 79 -35.89 8.15 46.55
N THR A 80 -34.91 8.85 47.10
CA THR A 80 -33.54 8.93 46.55
C THR A 80 -32.55 8.78 47.69
N VAL A 81 -31.60 7.86 47.55
CA VAL A 81 -30.57 7.56 48.55
C VAL A 81 -29.22 7.39 47.90
N VAL A 82 -28.15 7.58 48.66
CA VAL A 82 -26.79 7.22 48.23
C VAL A 82 -26.48 5.85 48.84
N VAL A 83 -26.05 4.93 47.97
CA VAL A 83 -25.79 3.54 48.31
C VAL A 83 -24.32 3.27 48.09
N ASP A 84 -23.64 2.69 49.08
CA ASP A 84 -22.25 2.28 48.99
C ASP A 84 -22.11 0.89 49.59
N PHE A 85 -21.73 -0.09 48.76
CA PHE A 85 -21.50 -1.47 49.19
C PHE A 85 -20.04 -1.72 49.62
N GLY A 86 -19.17 -0.71 49.58
CA GLY A 86 -17.73 -0.86 49.80
C GLY A 86 -17.02 -1.66 48.70
N LEU A 87 -17.71 -1.90 47.57
CA LEU A 87 -17.21 -2.62 46.41
C LEU A 87 -17.28 -1.71 45.19
N PRO A 88 -16.30 -1.79 44.27
CA PRO A 88 -16.41 -1.11 42.98
C PRO A 88 -17.70 -1.54 42.27
N LEU A 89 -18.36 -0.60 41.61
CA LEU A 89 -19.47 -0.91 40.71
C LEU A 89 -19.05 -1.99 39.70
N PRO A 90 -19.97 -2.88 39.27
CA PRO A 90 -19.63 -4.00 38.40
C PRO A 90 -18.87 -3.55 37.14
N GLY A 91 -17.74 -4.24 36.90
CA GLY A 91 -16.96 -4.08 35.68
C GLY A 91 -17.68 -4.59 34.43
N CYS A 92 -16.99 -4.48 33.29
CA CYS A 92 -17.52 -4.80 31.97
C CYS A 92 -18.05 -6.24 31.90
N GLY A 93 -19.28 -6.43 31.42
CA GLY A 93 -19.88 -7.76 31.24
C GLY A 93 -20.32 -8.46 32.54
N VAL A 94 -20.25 -7.78 33.70
CA VAL A 94 -20.68 -8.34 34.98
C VAL A 94 -22.04 -7.76 35.36
N ASN A 95 -23.09 -8.58 35.34
CA ASN A 95 -24.39 -8.18 35.89
C ASN A 95 -24.40 -8.35 37.41
N ARG A 96 -25.05 -7.40 38.08
CA ARG A 96 -25.36 -7.48 39.52
C ARG A 96 -26.85 -7.26 39.71
N PHE A 97 -27.39 -7.76 40.81
CA PHE A 97 -28.83 -7.71 41.07
C PHE A 97 -29.09 -7.16 42.47
N LEU A 98 -29.87 -6.09 42.55
CA LEU A 98 -30.25 -5.43 43.79
C LEU A 98 -31.55 -6.05 44.32
N GLU A 99 -31.52 -6.54 45.55
CA GLU A 99 -32.68 -6.96 46.30
C GLU A 99 -33.02 -5.92 47.35
N THR A 100 -34.27 -5.46 47.36
CA THR A 100 -34.73 -4.40 48.26
C THR A 100 -35.62 -4.98 49.34
N HIS A 101 -35.31 -4.65 50.58
CA HIS A 101 -36.09 -4.96 51.76
C HIS A 101 -36.58 -3.64 52.36
N VAL A 102 -37.86 -3.55 52.70
CA VAL A 102 -38.47 -2.33 53.24
C VAL A 102 -39.29 -2.61 54.49
N ARG A 103 -39.27 -1.69 55.45
CA ARG A 103 -40.20 -1.66 56.58
C ARG A 103 -40.53 -0.22 56.97
N PRO A 104 -41.69 0.05 57.60
CA PRO A 104 -41.92 1.33 58.26
C PRO A 104 -40.81 1.62 59.28
N ALA A 105 -40.40 2.88 59.43
CA ALA A 105 -39.32 3.24 60.34
C ALA A 105 -39.60 2.76 61.78
N GLY A 106 -38.65 2.01 62.36
CA GLY A 106 -38.81 1.41 63.68
C GLY A 106 -39.70 0.16 63.73
N GLY A 107 -40.14 -0.36 62.57
CA GLY A 107 -40.83 -1.64 62.45
C GLY A 107 -39.92 -2.83 62.79
N ILE A 108 -40.51 -3.98 63.11
CA ILE A 108 -39.75 -5.16 63.57
C ILE A 108 -39.31 -6.10 62.44
N GLU A 109 -40.00 -6.11 61.29
CA GLU A 109 -39.75 -7.07 60.21
C GLU A 109 -39.68 -6.36 58.85
N TYR A 110 -38.74 -6.80 58.01
CA TYR A 110 -38.57 -6.32 56.64
C TYR A 110 -39.45 -7.12 55.66
N THR A 111 -40.12 -6.41 54.76
CA THR A 111 -40.79 -7.00 53.60
C THR A 111 -39.80 -7.05 52.43
N ARG A 112 -39.57 -8.24 51.90
CA ARG A 112 -38.73 -8.49 50.72
C ARG A 112 -39.48 -8.14 49.43
N LEU A 113 -38.86 -7.33 48.57
CA LEU A 113 -39.44 -6.90 47.30
C LEU A 113 -38.80 -7.67 46.14
N LEU A 114 -39.62 -8.44 45.42
CA LEU A 114 -39.22 -9.23 44.25
C LEU A 114 -39.94 -8.71 42.98
N PRO A 115 -39.34 -8.88 41.79
CA PRO A 115 -38.04 -9.51 41.51
C PRO A 115 -36.85 -8.58 41.80
N ARG A 116 -35.64 -9.18 41.92
CA ARG A 116 -34.40 -8.39 42.03
C ARG A 116 -34.19 -7.52 40.80
N GLN A 117 -33.65 -6.33 41.02
CA GLN A 117 -33.46 -5.33 39.97
C GLN A 117 -32.04 -5.43 39.38
N PRO A 118 -31.87 -5.59 38.06
CA PRO A 118 -30.54 -5.67 37.47
C PRO A 118 -29.85 -4.30 37.49
N LEU A 119 -28.62 -4.27 38.02
CA LEU A 119 -27.67 -3.19 37.83
C LEU A 119 -26.84 -3.51 36.58
N LYS A 120 -27.15 -2.82 35.48
CA LYS A 120 -26.46 -3.01 34.21
C LYS A 120 -25.06 -2.39 34.26
N SER A 121 -24.10 -3.04 33.61
CA SER A 121 -22.74 -2.51 33.44
C SER A 121 -22.74 -1.23 32.59
N LYS A 122 -21.73 -0.37 32.81
CA LYS A 122 -21.55 0.90 32.09
C LYS A 122 -21.26 0.61 30.61
N ALA A 123 -21.84 1.41 29.71
CA ALA A 123 -21.63 1.30 28.26
C ALA A 123 -20.17 1.56 27.85
N ASP A 124 -19.50 2.47 28.56
CA ASP A 124 -18.08 2.79 28.33
C ASP A 124 -17.22 2.23 29.46
N CYS A 125 -16.28 1.39 29.06
CA CYS A 125 -15.61 0.48 29.96
C CYS A 125 -14.11 0.48 29.62
N THR A 126 -13.28 0.93 30.56
CA THR A 126 -11.82 1.05 30.37
C THR A 126 -11.12 -0.14 31.01
N VAL A 127 -10.24 -0.79 30.24
CA VAL A 127 -9.34 -1.83 30.75
C VAL A 127 -7.97 -1.18 30.96
N ASP A 128 -7.52 -1.14 32.21
CA ASP A 128 -6.16 -0.70 32.56
C ASP A 128 -5.25 -1.94 32.59
N GLY A 129 -4.46 -2.12 31.52
CA GLY A 129 -3.57 -3.27 31.34
C GLY A 129 -3.88 -4.11 30.10
N THR A 130 -3.63 -5.42 30.18
CA THR A 130 -3.77 -6.33 29.04
C THR A 130 -5.20 -6.85 28.90
N LEU A 131 -5.80 -6.67 27.72
CA LEU A 131 -7.00 -7.37 27.32
C LEU A 131 -6.64 -8.71 26.68
N THR A 132 -6.98 -9.82 27.34
CA THR A 132 -6.85 -11.17 26.76
C THR A 132 -8.20 -11.61 26.21
N VAL A 133 -8.28 -11.80 24.88
CA VAL A 133 -9.45 -12.38 24.23
C VAL A 133 -9.19 -13.87 24.00
N THR A 134 -9.84 -14.73 24.78
CA THR A 134 -9.68 -16.21 24.67
C THR A 134 -10.63 -16.84 23.65
N ALA A 135 -11.52 -16.03 23.06
CA ALA A 135 -12.46 -16.39 22.02
C ALA A 135 -12.25 -15.48 20.80
N MET A 136 -13.18 -15.49 19.85
CA MET A 136 -13.13 -14.61 18.69
C MET A 136 -13.46 -13.17 19.09
N LEU A 137 -12.70 -12.20 18.55
CA LEU A 137 -13.05 -10.78 18.57
C LEU A 137 -13.80 -10.47 17.28
N GLU A 138 -15.12 -10.36 17.35
CA GLU A 138 -15.95 -9.92 16.23
C GLU A 138 -16.12 -8.40 16.28
N LEU A 139 -15.69 -7.73 15.22
CA LEU A 139 -15.98 -6.31 15.00
C LEU A 139 -17.15 -6.21 14.02
N PRO A 140 -18.11 -5.30 14.25
CA PRO A 140 -19.11 -5.00 13.22
C PRO A 140 -18.43 -4.36 12.01
N ASP A 141 -19.15 -4.32 10.88
CA ASP A 141 -18.71 -3.58 9.70
C ASP A 141 -18.31 -2.16 10.08
N THR A 142 -17.20 -1.71 9.53
CA THR A 142 -16.76 -0.35 9.77
C THR A 142 -17.72 0.63 9.11
N ALA A 143 -18.41 1.42 9.93
CA ALA A 143 -19.32 2.46 9.49
C ALA A 143 -18.76 3.84 9.82
N ALA A 144 -19.15 4.86 9.04
CA ALA A 144 -18.82 6.25 9.29
C ALA A 144 -19.98 7.17 8.91
N SER A 145 -20.08 8.31 9.59
CA SER A 145 -21.02 9.39 9.29
C SER A 145 -20.25 10.70 9.19
N GLY A 146 -20.35 11.37 8.03
CA GLY A 146 -19.59 12.61 7.78
C GLY A 146 -18.08 12.44 7.90
N GLY A 147 -17.54 11.29 7.49
CA GLY A 147 -16.11 10.97 7.61
C GLY A 147 -15.65 10.56 9.02
N VAL A 148 -16.55 10.53 9.99
CA VAL A 148 -16.24 10.12 11.37
C VAL A 148 -16.63 8.65 11.57
N PRO A 149 -15.71 7.77 11.96
CA PRO A 149 -16.03 6.37 12.26
C PRO A 149 -17.02 6.24 13.42
N THR A 150 -18.04 5.39 13.24
CA THR A 150 -19.11 5.16 14.24
C THR A 150 -19.14 3.73 14.77
N ALA A 151 -18.52 2.77 14.07
CA ALA A 151 -18.46 1.37 14.47
C ALA A 151 -17.28 0.66 13.78
N GLY A 152 -16.85 -0.49 14.32
CA GLY A 152 -15.95 -1.41 13.63
C GLY A 152 -14.52 -0.89 13.45
N VAL A 153 -14.03 -0.05 14.36
CA VAL A 153 -12.68 0.54 14.31
C VAL A 153 -11.96 0.30 15.63
N LEU A 154 -10.69 -0.12 15.55
CA LEU A 154 -9.76 -0.08 16.67
C LEU A 154 -8.95 1.20 16.59
N PHE A 155 -8.86 1.95 17.69
CA PHE A 155 -8.11 3.21 17.78
C PHE A 155 -6.81 3.03 18.56
N LEU A 156 -5.77 3.77 18.17
CA LEU A 156 -4.50 3.87 18.88
C LEU A 156 -4.15 5.35 19.09
N GLY A 157 -4.14 5.80 20.34
CA GLY A 157 -3.83 7.20 20.67
C GLY A 157 -4.84 8.20 20.11
N GLY A 158 -6.12 7.80 19.98
CA GLY A 158 -7.19 8.63 19.41
C GLY A 158 -7.33 8.55 17.90
N GLU A 159 -6.39 7.92 17.20
CA GLU A 159 -6.42 7.77 15.75
C GLU A 159 -6.90 6.37 15.34
N PRO A 160 -7.72 6.24 14.28
CA PRO A 160 -8.00 4.97 13.62
C PRO A 160 -6.73 4.17 13.35
N PHE A 161 -6.74 2.89 13.71
CA PHE A 161 -5.58 2.00 13.57
C PHE A 161 -5.91 0.71 12.83
N VAL A 162 -7.05 0.07 13.10
CA VAL A 162 -7.53 -1.10 12.34
C VAL A 162 -8.97 -0.91 11.95
N HIS A 163 -9.28 -1.03 10.65
CA HIS A 163 -10.64 -1.03 10.14
C HIS A 163 -10.74 -1.56 8.70
N GLY A 164 -11.96 -1.78 8.23
CA GLY A 164 -12.28 -2.21 6.86
C GLY A 164 -13.40 -1.34 6.28
N TYR A 165 -13.26 -0.01 6.34
CA TYR A 165 -14.29 0.91 5.86
C TYR A 165 -14.56 0.75 4.36
N GLY A 166 -15.81 0.94 3.94
CA GLY A 166 -16.22 0.97 2.52
C GLY A 166 -16.52 -0.40 1.90
N SER A 167 -16.07 -1.51 2.51
CA SER A 167 -16.41 -2.90 2.13
C SER A 167 -15.65 -3.87 3.06
N LEU A 168 -16.19 -5.06 3.30
CA LEU A 168 -15.46 -6.18 3.93
C LEU A 168 -14.20 -6.62 3.18
N THR A 169 -13.98 -6.12 1.96
CA THR A 169 -12.79 -6.41 1.15
C THR A 169 -11.66 -5.40 1.35
N ASN A 170 -11.87 -4.32 2.09
CA ASN A 170 -10.82 -3.37 2.45
C ASN A 170 -10.13 -3.81 3.75
N THR A 171 -8.81 -3.66 3.82
CA THR A 171 -8.02 -3.91 5.03
C THR A 171 -7.10 -2.72 5.29
N PHE A 172 -7.33 -2.02 6.39
CA PHE A 172 -6.53 -0.87 6.80
C PHE A 172 -5.88 -1.14 8.16
N LEU A 173 -4.55 -1.05 8.20
CA LEU A 173 -3.74 -1.27 9.40
C LEU A 173 -2.65 -0.19 9.51
N GLY A 174 -2.82 0.76 10.41
CA GLY A 174 -1.88 1.85 10.62
C GLY A 174 -2.61 3.12 11.01
N ARG A 175 -1.91 4.04 11.68
CA ARG A 175 -2.51 5.31 12.11
C ARG A 175 -3.00 6.09 10.89
N ASN A 176 -4.31 6.32 10.82
CA ASN A 176 -4.99 7.01 9.72
C ASN A 176 -4.75 6.36 8.35
N ALA A 177 -4.61 5.03 8.30
CA ALA A 177 -4.63 4.29 7.04
C ALA A 177 -6.05 4.28 6.45
N GLY A 178 -6.20 4.44 5.14
CA GLY A 178 -7.51 4.48 4.48
C GLY A 178 -8.33 5.76 4.76
N ASN A 179 -9.51 5.84 4.14
CA ASN A 179 -10.36 7.04 4.17
C ASN A 179 -11.82 6.68 4.48
N PHE A 180 -12.42 7.33 5.49
CA PHE A 180 -13.82 7.15 5.90
C PHE A 180 -14.87 7.84 5.01
N SER A 181 -14.47 8.37 3.86
CA SER A 181 -15.37 8.85 2.80
C SER A 181 -15.20 8.11 1.48
N MET A 182 -14.35 7.08 1.41
CA MET A 182 -14.08 6.39 0.16
C MET A 182 -15.22 5.49 -0.31
N THR A 183 -15.34 5.31 -1.63
CA THR A 183 -16.28 4.34 -2.23
C THR A 183 -15.58 3.14 -2.86
N GLY A 184 -14.25 3.17 -2.95
CA GLY A 184 -13.45 2.10 -3.54
C GLY A 184 -13.41 0.83 -2.68
N THR A 185 -13.18 -0.33 -3.32
CA THR A 185 -13.21 -1.64 -2.68
C THR A 185 -11.97 -2.48 -2.99
N GLY A 186 -11.67 -3.48 -2.16
CA GLY A 186 -10.54 -4.39 -2.37
C GLY A 186 -9.17 -3.77 -2.09
N ASN A 187 -9.09 -2.73 -1.29
CA ASN A 187 -7.86 -2.02 -0.98
C ASN A 187 -7.18 -2.60 0.27
N THR A 188 -5.87 -2.79 0.22
CA THR A 188 -5.04 -3.14 1.37
C THR A 188 -4.10 -1.99 1.65
N ALA A 189 -4.18 -1.38 2.85
CA ALA A 189 -3.26 -0.34 3.28
C ALA A 189 -2.65 -0.70 4.64
N VAL A 190 -1.33 -0.83 4.70
CA VAL A 190 -0.60 -1.08 5.93
C VAL A 190 0.50 -0.04 6.08
N GLY A 191 0.34 0.84 7.06
CA GLY A 191 1.25 1.95 7.29
C GLY A 191 0.53 3.20 7.74
N ARG A 192 1.28 4.15 8.29
CA ARG A 192 0.72 5.44 8.69
C ARG A 192 0.34 6.23 7.44
N LEU A 193 -0.90 6.72 7.36
CA LEU A 193 -1.43 7.52 6.25
C LEU A 193 -1.39 6.83 4.86
N SER A 194 -1.23 5.50 4.81
CA SER A 194 -1.32 4.76 3.55
C SER A 194 -2.75 4.81 3.02
N LEU A 195 -2.96 5.19 1.75
CA LEU A 195 -4.27 5.40 1.12
C LEU A 195 -5.21 6.40 1.84
N ALA A 196 -4.68 7.34 2.61
CA ALA A 196 -5.51 8.25 3.41
C ALA A 196 -6.35 9.23 2.59
N GLU A 197 -5.92 9.59 1.37
CA GLU A 197 -6.68 10.47 0.45
C GLU A 197 -7.31 9.67 -0.71
N ASN A 198 -7.49 8.35 -0.54
CA ASN A 198 -8.13 7.56 -1.59
C ASN A 198 -9.65 7.76 -1.58
N GLU A 199 -10.19 8.34 -2.65
CA GLU A 199 -11.62 8.66 -2.75
C GLU A 199 -12.40 7.56 -3.47
N LEU A 200 -11.97 7.21 -4.70
CA LEU A 200 -12.70 6.28 -5.58
C LEU A 200 -11.91 5.00 -5.88
N GLY A 201 -10.58 5.02 -5.73
CA GLY A 201 -9.69 3.95 -6.16
C GLY A 201 -9.94 2.59 -5.50
N SER A 202 -9.88 1.54 -6.30
CA SER A 202 -10.14 0.14 -5.92
C SER A 202 -8.96 -0.78 -6.23
N SER A 203 -8.88 -1.91 -5.52
CA SER A 203 -7.86 -2.96 -5.72
C SER A 203 -6.41 -2.49 -5.53
N ASN A 204 -6.18 -1.46 -4.71
CA ASN A 204 -4.84 -0.95 -4.43
C ASN A 204 -4.18 -1.70 -3.27
N THR A 205 -2.87 -1.92 -3.36
CA THR A 205 -2.04 -2.45 -2.28
C THR A 205 -1.00 -1.41 -1.89
N ALA A 206 -1.09 -0.87 -0.68
CA ALA A 206 -0.18 0.13 -0.13
C ALA A 206 0.48 -0.41 1.14
N LEU A 207 1.79 -0.64 1.12
CA LEU A 207 2.55 -1.18 2.23
C LEU A 207 3.71 -0.23 2.57
N GLY A 208 3.54 0.62 3.57
CA GLY A 208 4.53 1.61 3.99
C GLY A 208 3.88 2.90 4.50
N SER A 209 4.64 3.70 5.26
CA SER A 209 4.16 5.04 5.65
C SER A 209 3.98 5.89 4.40
N TYR A 210 2.82 6.54 4.25
CA TYR A 210 2.47 7.36 3.08
C TYR A 210 2.43 6.64 1.72
N ALA A 211 2.45 5.31 1.68
CA ALA A 211 2.28 4.58 0.42
C ALA A 211 0.89 4.90 -0.18
N LEU A 212 0.85 5.31 -1.46
CA LEU A 212 -0.36 5.78 -2.16
C LEU A 212 -1.16 6.83 -1.38
N TRP A 213 -0.49 7.69 -0.59
CA TRP A 213 -1.17 8.66 0.25
C TRP A 213 -2.19 9.50 -0.53
N ASN A 214 -1.78 10.04 -1.69
CA ASN A 214 -2.58 10.97 -2.49
C ASN A 214 -3.23 10.32 -3.74
N ASN A 215 -3.72 9.08 -3.62
CA ASN A 215 -4.35 8.35 -4.73
C ASN A 215 -5.87 8.64 -4.83
N SER A 216 -6.31 9.74 -5.44
CA SER A 216 -7.75 10.07 -5.49
C SER A 216 -8.60 9.02 -6.23
N THR A 217 -8.22 8.64 -7.47
CA THR A 217 -9.05 7.76 -8.34
C THR A 217 -8.32 6.54 -8.93
N GLY A 218 -7.03 6.36 -8.66
CA GLY A 218 -6.25 5.30 -9.29
C GLY A 218 -6.65 3.89 -8.80
N ASP A 219 -6.73 2.95 -9.73
CA ASP A 219 -7.09 1.55 -9.47
C ASP A 219 -5.90 0.61 -9.67
N ALA A 220 -5.91 -0.50 -8.95
CA ALA A 220 -4.97 -1.62 -9.14
C ALA A 220 -3.48 -1.23 -9.05
N ASN A 221 -3.15 -0.26 -8.20
CA ASN A 221 -1.77 0.14 -7.92
C ASN A 221 -1.16 -0.71 -6.81
N VAL A 222 0.13 -1.01 -6.92
CA VAL A 222 0.92 -1.68 -5.88
C VAL A 222 2.04 -0.74 -5.46
N ALA A 223 2.03 -0.30 -4.21
CA ALA A 223 3.04 0.56 -3.62
C ALA A 223 3.61 -0.10 -2.37
N ILE A 224 4.89 -0.47 -2.40
CA ILE A 224 5.57 -1.13 -1.28
C ILE A 224 6.82 -0.31 -0.93
N GLY A 225 6.77 0.41 0.18
CA GLY A 225 7.83 1.31 0.64
C GLY A 225 7.27 2.58 1.25
N GLU A 226 8.09 3.28 2.04
CA GLU A 226 7.73 4.61 2.52
C GLU A 226 7.59 5.57 1.33
N GLY A 227 6.44 6.27 1.24
CA GLY A 227 6.18 7.26 0.19
C GLY A 227 6.06 6.69 -1.24
N ALA A 228 6.00 5.36 -1.41
CA ALA A 228 5.84 4.77 -2.74
C ALA A 228 4.51 5.22 -3.39
N LEU A 229 4.57 5.73 -4.62
CA LEU A 229 3.44 6.35 -5.36
C LEU A 229 2.67 7.41 -4.54
N SER A 230 3.32 8.19 -3.68
CA SER A 230 2.61 9.16 -2.84
C SER A 230 2.17 10.43 -3.58
N ALA A 231 2.55 10.64 -4.83
CA ALA A 231 2.18 11.84 -5.60
C ALA A 231 0.74 11.80 -6.14
N GLY A 232 0.14 12.98 -6.22
CA GLY A 232 -1.32 13.20 -6.14
C GLY A 232 -2.21 12.78 -7.30
N TRP A 233 -1.69 12.10 -8.31
CA TRP A 233 -2.40 11.82 -9.55
C TRP A 233 -2.00 10.43 -10.05
N ALA A 234 -2.05 9.44 -9.16
CA ALA A 234 -1.69 8.08 -9.53
C ALA A 234 -2.68 7.58 -10.59
N GLY A 235 -2.19 7.42 -11.82
CA GLY A 235 -2.88 6.60 -12.80
C GLY A 235 -3.02 5.17 -12.29
N SER A 236 -3.71 4.35 -13.04
CA SER A 236 -4.03 2.98 -12.63
C SER A 236 -2.91 2.01 -13.03
N ARG A 237 -2.85 0.87 -12.34
CA ARG A 237 -1.98 -0.27 -12.71
C ARG A 237 -0.48 0.04 -12.69
N ASN A 238 -0.05 0.86 -11.74
CA ASN A 238 1.35 1.12 -11.45
C ASN A 238 1.88 0.17 -10.37
N ILE A 239 3.14 -0.24 -10.47
CA ILE A 239 3.84 -1.04 -9.47
C ILE A 239 5.08 -0.26 -9.03
N ALA A 240 5.14 0.14 -7.76
CA ALA A 240 6.27 0.82 -7.16
C ALA A 240 6.78 0.06 -5.93
N ILE A 241 8.05 -0.34 -5.95
CA ILE A 241 8.66 -1.10 -4.87
C ILE A 241 9.98 -0.42 -4.47
N GLY A 242 10.04 0.07 -3.23
CA GLY A 242 11.15 0.84 -2.67
C GLY A 242 10.67 2.10 -1.97
N ALA A 243 11.49 2.65 -1.06
CA ALA A 243 11.21 3.95 -0.46
C ALA A 243 11.29 5.03 -1.55
N GLY A 244 10.26 5.86 -1.66
CA GLY A 244 10.13 6.88 -2.70
C GLY A 244 9.94 6.35 -4.13
N ALA A 245 9.67 5.05 -4.31
CA ALA A 245 9.49 4.50 -5.64
C ALA A 245 8.25 5.09 -6.34
N GLY A 246 8.39 5.48 -7.60
CA GLY A 246 7.30 6.06 -8.40
C GLY A 246 6.77 7.42 -7.89
N LEU A 247 7.54 8.17 -7.09
CA LEU A 247 7.16 9.51 -6.62
C LEU A 247 6.80 10.49 -7.74
N ASN A 248 7.37 10.34 -8.93
CA ASN A 248 7.15 11.26 -10.05
C ASN A 248 6.14 10.71 -11.08
N ILE A 249 5.46 9.59 -10.79
CA ILE A 249 4.53 8.97 -11.74
C ILE A 249 3.17 9.67 -11.71
N HIS A 250 2.75 10.19 -12.86
CA HIS A 250 1.44 10.83 -13.07
C HIS A 250 0.54 10.07 -14.07
N SER A 251 1.01 8.94 -14.58
CA SER A 251 0.34 8.14 -15.61
C SER A 251 0.04 6.72 -15.12
N SER A 252 -0.32 5.82 -16.05
CA SER A 252 -0.69 4.42 -15.78
C SER A 252 0.34 3.45 -16.35
N TYR A 253 0.29 2.19 -15.89
CA TYR A 253 1.04 1.05 -16.43
C TYR A 253 2.57 1.08 -16.21
N ASN A 254 3.06 1.79 -15.20
CA ASN A 254 4.49 1.87 -14.92
C ASN A 254 4.94 0.82 -13.89
N ILE A 255 6.19 0.38 -13.99
CA ILE A 255 6.84 -0.47 -12.98
C ILE A 255 8.15 0.21 -12.55
N ASP A 256 8.19 0.69 -11.32
CA ASP A 256 9.35 1.33 -10.70
C ASP A 256 9.85 0.49 -9.52
N ILE A 257 11.04 -0.10 -9.66
CA ILE A 257 11.67 -0.86 -8.57
C ILE A 257 12.94 -0.12 -8.15
N GLY A 258 12.90 0.52 -6.99
CA GLY A 258 14.00 1.32 -6.47
C GLY A 258 14.35 2.52 -7.36
N HIS A 259 13.36 3.09 -8.05
CA HIS A 259 13.46 4.30 -8.88
C HIS A 259 12.27 5.21 -8.58
N GLU A 260 12.47 6.53 -8.60
CA GLU A 260 11.41 7.51 -8.33
C GLU A 260 10.37 7.67 -9.47
N GLY A 261 10.53 6.96 -10.60
CA GLY A 261 9.86 7.28 -11.87
C GLY A 261 10.23 8.65 -12.46
N GLU A 262 9.72 8.93 -13.65
CA GLU A 262 9.80 10.22 -14.33
C GLU A 262 8.40 10.76 -14.68
N VAL A 263 8.22 12.08 -14.69
CA VAL A 263 6.91 12.73 -14.95
C VAL A 263 6.27 12.30 -16.27
N GLY A 264 7.08 12.03 -17.30
CA GLY A 264 6.63 11.62 -18.63
C GLY A 264 6.47 10.12 -18.83
N ASP A 265 6.78 9.28 -17.83
CA ASP A 265 6.66 7.83 -17.96
C ASP A 265 5.21 7.44 -18.21
N SER A 266 4.99 6.43 -19.05
CA SER A 266 3.67 5.86 -19.36
C SER A 266 3.85 4.49 -20.01
N GLY A 267 3.49 3.42 -19.29
CA GLY A 267 3.86 2.08 -19.71
C GLY A 267 5.37 1.79 -19.57
N THR A 268 6.08 2.54 -18.73
CA THR A 268 7.54 2.46 -18.60
C THR A 268 7.94 1.49 -17.48
N ILE A 269 9.05 0.77 -17.67
CA ILE A 269 9.68 -0.05 -16.63
C ILE A 269 11.03 0.56 -16.28
N ARG A 270 11.25 0.84 -14.99
CA ARG A 270 12.52 1.30 -14.43
C ARG A 270 12.94 0.43 -13.26
N ILE A 271 14.21 0.03 -13.24
CA ILE A 271 14.78 -0.81 -12.18
C ILE A 271 16.11 -0.21 -11.74
N GLY A 272 16.13 0.37 -10.54
CA GLY A 272 17.26 1.05 -9.93
C GLY A 272 17.50 2.47 -10.46
N THR A 273 17.95 3.35 -9.58
CA THR A 273 18.38 4.72 -9.90
C THR A 273 19.84 4.79 -10.39
N PRO A 274 20.11 5.43 -11.54
CA PRO A 274 21.49 5.68 -11.98
C PRO A 274 22.30 6.43 -10.92
N GLY A 275 23.53 5.99 -10.67
CA GLY A 275 24.42 6.58 -9.66
C GLY A 275 24.36 5.90 -8.28
N ASP A 276 23.22 5.33 -7.90
CA ASP A 276 23.11 4.51 -6.69
C ASP A 276 23.46 3.05 -6.97
N TYR A 277 23.11 2.56 -8.16
CA TYR A 277 23.36 1.20 -8.61
C TYR A 277 24.24 1.20 -9.87
N TYR A 278 25.37 0.49 -9.82
CA TYR A 278 26.35 0.44 -10.92
C TYR A 278 26.36 -0.87 -11.71
N TYR A 279 25.75 -1.93 -11.19
CA TYR A 279 25.79 -3.25 -11.79
C TYR A 279 24.40 -3.90 -11.77
N THR A 280 23.99 -4.43 -12.92
CA THR A 280 22.71 -5.14 -13.07
C THR A 280 22.96 -6.62 -13.30
N TYR A 281 22.54 -7.47 -12.36
CA TYR A 281 22.63 -8.92 -12.46
C TYR A 281 21.25 -9.54 -12.61
N ILE A 282 20.93 -10.07 -13.80
CA ILE A 282 19.68 -10.76 -14.07
C ILE A 282 19.97 -12.26 -14.29
N ALA A 283 19.51 -13.09 -13.37
CA ALA A 283 19.68 -14.52 -13.43
C ALA A 283 18.95 -15.13 -14.65
N GLY A 284 19.47 -16.24 -15.19
CA GLY A 284 18.84 -16.97 -16.29
C GLY A 284 19.12 -16.44 -17.70
N ILE A 285 19.84 -15.32 -17.85
CA ILE A 285 20.28 -14.82 -19.17
C ILE A 285 21.56 -15.53 -19.64
N ARG A 286 22.62 -15.53 -18.83
CA ARG A 286 23.92 -16.09 -19.22
C ARG A 286 23.87 -17.62 -19.23
N GLY A 287 24.29 -18.21 -20.34
CA GLY A 287 24.32 -19.67 -20.53
C GLY A 287 23.00 -20.28 -21.00
N THR A 288 21.97 -19.47 -21.23
CA THR A 288 20.67 -19.90 -21.74
C THR A 288 20.56 -19.53 -23.23
N ALA A 289 20.49 -20.54 -24.11
CA ALA A 289 20.30 -20.31 -25.54
C ALA A 289 18.83 -20.02 -25.87
N THR A 290 18.58 -19.12 -26.83
CA THR A 290 17.23 -18.89 -27.38
C THR A 290 16.84 -20.06 -28.29
N GLY A 291 15.69 -20.69 -28.06
CA GLY A 291 15.26 -21.86 -28.82
C GLY A 291 14.55 -21.56 -30.15
N GLN A 292 14.33 -20.29 -30.49
CA GLN A 292 13.57 -19.88 -31.68
C GLN A 292 14.49 -19.26 -32.74
N ALA A 293 14.24 -19.58 -34.02
CA ALA A 293 15.05 -19.09 -35.14
C ALA A 293 14.94 -17.58 -35.39
N ASN A 294 13.94 -16.92 -34.80
CA ASN A 294 13.66 -15.49 -34.96
C ASN A 294 14.14 -14.64 -33.76
N ALA A 295 15.09 -15.13 -32.96
CA ALA A 295 15.68 -14.36 -31.87
C ALA A 295 16.41 -13.11 -32.40
N ILE A 296 16.22 -11.97 -31.73
CA ILE A 296 16.80 -10.67 -32.11
C ILE A 296 17.68 -10.16 -30.95
N PRO A 297 18.90 -9.66 -31.21
CA PRO A 297 19.72 -9.01 -30.19
C PRO A 297 19.04 -7.77 -29.59
N VAL A 298 19.22 -7.58 -28.29
CA VAL A 298 18.78 -6.37 -27.58
C VAL A 298 19.88 -5.31 -27.62
N LEU A 299 19.49 -4.05 -27.81
CA LEU A 299 20.35 -2.86 -27.84
C LEU A 299 19.94 -1.90 -26.72
N ILE A 300 20.80 -0.93 -26.43
CA ILE A 300 20.54 0.17 -25.49
C ILE A 300 20.77 1.52 -26.20
N ASP A 301 19.92 2.51 -25.93
CA ASP A 301 20.09 3.87 -26.42
C ASP A 301 20.74 4.81 -25.38
N SER A 302 20.93 6.08 -25.73
CA SER A 302 21.54 7.10 -24.86
C SER A 302 20.71 7.45 -23.61
N ASN A 303 19.42 7.10 -23.59
CA ASN A 303 18.54 7.27 -22.43
C ASN A 303 18.54 6.03 -21.53
N GLY A 304 19.31 5.00 -21.88
CA GLY A 304 19.34 3.73 -21.19
C GLY A 304 18.17 2.80 -21.53
N GLN A 305 17.39 3.11 -22.56
CA GLN A 305 16.25 2.28 -22.99
C GLN A 305 16.74 1.01 -23.69
N LEU A 306 16.26 -0.15 -23.22
CA LEU A 306 16.46 -1.42 -23.92
C LEU A 306 15.48 -1.56 -25.09
N GLY A 307 15.99 -1.98 -26.25
CA GLY A 307 15.18 -2.14 -27.46
C GLY A 307 15.77 -3.12 -28.46
N THR A 308 15.21 -3.16 -29.66
CA THR A 308 15.70 -3.98 -30.78
C THR A 308 15.73 -3.15 -32.05
N ALA A 309 16.72 -3.38 -32.92
CA ALA A 309 16.76 -2.73 -34.24
C ALA A 309 15.82 -3.43 -35.23
N SER A 310 14.67 -2.81 -35.53
CA SER A 310 13.76 -3.30 -36.57
C SER A 310 14.19 -2.79 -37.94
N SER A 311 14.14 -3.65 -38.95
CA SER A 311 14.71 -3.36 -40.29
C SER A 311 13.70 -3.57 -41.44
N SER A 312 12.40 -3.68 -41.14
CA SER A 312 11.36 -3.91 -42.15
C SER A 312 11.17 -2.71 -43.07
N ILE A 313 10.97 -2.95 -44.37
CA ILE A 313 10.63 -1.89 -45.33
C ILE A 313 9.39 -1.08 -44.92
N ARG A 314 8.44 -1.71 -44.19
CA ARG A 314 7.20 -1.06 -43.74
C ARG A 314 7.42 0.08 -42.74
N ILE A 315 8.58 0.11 -42.10
CA ILE A 315 8.93 1.12 -41.09
C ILE A 315 10.09 2.02 -41.57
N LYS A 316 10.55 1.84 -42.81
CA LYS A 316 11.63 2.63 -43.41
C LYS A 316 11.05 3.59 -44.43
N GLN A 317 11.70 4.74 -44.57
CA GLN A 317 11.42 5.76 -45.58
C GLN A 317 12.73 6.13 -46.29
N ASP A 318 12.63 6.76 -47.46
CA ASP A 318 13.77 7.25 -48.25
C ASP A 318 14.86 6.20 -48.54
N VAL A 319 14.44 4.98 -48.87
CA VAL A 319 15.36 3.86 -49.15
C VAL A 319 16.02 4.03 -50.51
N GLN A 320 17.35 4.16 -50.52
CA GLN A 320 18.19 4.37 -51.70
C GLN A 320 19.47 3.53 -51.61
N ASP A 321 20.16 3.34 -52.74
CA ASP A 321 21.48 2.68 -52.78
C ASP A 321 22.54 3.51 -52.02
N MET A 322 23.42 2.84 -51.28
CA MET A 322 24.38 3.48 -50.38
C MET A 322 25.50 4.24 -51.11
N GLY A 323 25.82 3.86 -52.36
CA GLY A 323 26.78 4.56 -53.20
C GLY A 323 28.15 4.77 -52.52
N ALA A 324 28.61 6.02 -52.51
CA ALA A 324 29.90 6.42 -51.92
C ALA A 324 29.85 6.75 -50.42
N ALA A 325 28.68 6.66 -49.77
CA ALA A 325 28.54 7.03 -48.36
C ALA A 325 29.44 6.19 -47.44
N SER A 326 29.67 4.92 -47.79
CA SER A 326 30.53 4.00 -47.03
C SER A 326 32.03 4.14 -47.31
N SER A 327 32.46 4.95 -48.28
CA SER A 327 33.87 4.98 -48.70
C SER A 327 34.80 5.56 -47.63
N ARG A 328 34.27 6.41 -46.74
CA ARG A 328 35.02 6.96 -45.59
C ARG A 328 35.39 5.89 -44.55
N LEU A 329 34.74 4.73 -44.58
CA LEU A 329 35.02 3.64 -43.64
C LEU A 329 36.46 3.14 -43.74
N MET A 330 37.05 3.20 -44.94
CA MET A 330 38.44 2.78 -45.19
C MET A 330 39.49 3.71 -44.57
N ALA A 331 39.07 4.91 -44.12
CA ALA A 331 39.94 5.85 -43.40
C ALA A 331 39.92 5.64 -41.87
N LEU A 332 39.05 4.76 -41.36
CA LEU A 332 39.00 4.45 -39.93
C LEU A 332 40.21 3.60 -39.53
N ARG A 333 40.74 3.84 -38.32
CA ARG A 333 41.92 3.15 -37.78
C ARG A 333 41.53 2.09 -36.75
N PRO A 334 41.65 0.79 -37.06
CA PRO A 334 41.50 -0.28 -36.06
C PRO A 334 42.59 -0.21 -34.99
N VAL A 335 42.21 -0.42 -33.74
CA VAL A 335 43.11 -0.40 -32.58
C VAL A 335 42.90 -1.62 -31.69
N THR A 336 43.89 -1.87 -30.82
CA THR A 336 43.74 -2.80 -29.69
C THR A 336 43.85 -2.05 -28.39
N PHE A 337 43.12 -2.47 -27.36
CA PHE A 337 43.07 -1.76 -26.09
C PHE A 337 42.72 -2.69 -24.92
N ARG A 338 42.92 -2.19 -23.70
CA ARG A 338 42.35 -2.76 -22.45
C ARG A 338 41.56 -1.65 -21.77
N TYR A 339 40.45 -1.99 -21.13
CA TYR A 339 39.67 -1.02 -20.38
C TYR A 339 40.44 -0.54 -19.15
N LYS A 340 40.40 0.77 -18.87
CA LYS A 340 41.07 1.37 -17.70
C LYS A 340 40.63 0.74 -16.38
N ALA A 341 39.35 0.38 -16.25
CA ALA A 341 38.81 -0.30 -15.08
C ALA A 341 39.37 -1.73 -14.87
N HIS A 342 39.94 -2.33 -15.91
CA HIS A 342 40.46 -3.69 -15.91
C HIS A 342 41.82 -3.74 -16.65
N PRO A 343 42.89 -3.15 -16.08
CA PRO A 343 44.18 -3.01 -16.75
C PRO A 343 44.84 -4.37 -17.06
N ASP A 344 44.59 -5.38 -16.22
CA ASP A 344 45.07 -6.76 -16.41
C ASP A 344 44.06 -7.63 -17.18
N GLY A 345 43.01 -7.01 -17.74
CA GLY A 345 41.98 -7.69 -18.50
C GLY A 345 42.46 -8.21 -19.86
N PRO A 346 41.60 -8.99 -20.55
CA PRO A 346 41.90 -9.46 -21.90
C PRO A 346 42.07 -8.28 -22.86
N LEU A 347 42.97 -8.46 -23.83
CA LEU A 347 43.14 -7.51 -24.93
C LEU A 347 41.86 -7.49 -25.79
N GLN A 348 41.37 -6.29 -26.09
CA GLN A 348 40.19 -6.02 -26.92
C GLN A 348 40.59 -5.37 -28.25
N TYR A 349 39.67 -5.39 -29.21
CA TYR A 349 39.83 -4.86 -30.57
C TYR A 349 38.67 -3.93 -30.88
N GLY A 350 38.92 -2.82 -31.58
CA GLY A 350 37.86 -1.89 -31.95
C GLY A 350 38.38 -0.61 -32.60
N LEU A 351 37.61 0.46 -32.43
CA LEU A 351 37.86 1.82 -32.88
C LEU A 351 37.79 2.78 -31.69
N ILE A 352 38.42 3.95 -31.83
CA ILE A 352 38.30 5.05 -30.87
C ILE A 352 37.18 5.99 -31.35
N ALA A 353 36.16 6.20 -30.54
CA ALA A 353 34.95 6.92 -30.94
C ALA A 353 35.24 8.36 -31.37
N GLU A 354 36.18 9.03 -30.71
CA GLU A 354 36.62 10.39 -31.03
C GLU A 354 37.42 10.45 -32.35
N GLU A 355 38.13 9.39 -32.72
CA GLU A 355 38.76 9.29 -34.05
C GLU A 355 37.70 9.02 -35.13
N VAL A 356 36.68 8.20 -34.82
CA VAL A 356 35.55 7.96 -35.71
C VAL A 356 34.76 9.25 -35.95
N GLU A 357 34.54 10.08 -34.93
CA GLU A 357 33.82 11.35 -35.03
C GLU A 357 34.41 12.27 -36.11
N GLN A 358 35.74 12.33 -36.22
CA GLN A 358 36.43 13.17 -37.19
C GLN A 358 36.24 12.70 -38.63
N VAL A 359 36.02 11.40 -38.84
CA VAL A 359 35.96 10.77 -40.17
C VAL A 359 34.52 10.51 -40.60
N MET A 360 33.70 9.97 -39.69
CA MET A 360 32.30 9.55 -39.87
C MET A 360 31.50 9.83 -38.58
N PRO A 361 31.10 11.08 -38.32
CA PRO A 361 30.36 11.46 -37.12
C PRO A 361 29.02 10.74 -36.99
N GLU A 362 28.43 10.26 -38.10
CA GLU A 362 27.19 9.49 -38.10
C GLU A 362 27.30 8.11 -37.43
N LEU A 363 28.52 7.57 -37.26
CA LEU A 363 28.75 6.29 -36.60
C LEU A 363 29.04 6.42 -35.09
N VAL A 364 28.95 7.63 -34.54
CA VAL A 364 29.24 7.88 -33.13
C VAL A 364 27.96 7.90 -32.32
N VAL A 365 27.95 7.14 -31.23
CA VAL A 365 26.90 7.18 -30.20
C VAL A 365 27.35 8.15 -29.12
N ARG A 366 26.47 9.07 -28.76
CA ARG A 366 26.68 10.05 -27.71
C ARG A 366 25.89 9.68 -26.47
N ASP A 367 26.42 10.04 -25.32
CA ASP A 367 25.73 9.87 -24.04
C ASP A 367 24.58 10.89 -23.88
N ALA A 368 23.89 10.82 -22.74
CA ALA A 368 22.80 11.74 -22.40
C ALA A 368 23.24 13.22 -22.29
N THR A 369 24.53 13.51 -22.13
CA THR A 369 25.09 14.87 -22.08
C THR A 369 25.55 15.39 -23.45
N GLY A 370 25.57 14.51 -24.46
CA GLY A 370 26.03 14.80 -25.82
C GLY A 370 27.52 14.54 -26.05
N GLU A 371 28.23 14.03 -25.05
CA GLU A 371 29.63 13.63 -25.18
C GLU A 371 29.75 12.33 -25.97
N VAL A 372 30.88 12.17 -26.67
CA VAL A 372 31.18 10.97 -27.43
C VAL A 372 31.40 9.80 -26.48
N GLU A 373 30.60 8.74 -26.62
CA GLU A 373 30.65 7.59 -25.71
C GLU A 373 31.07 6.30 -26.41
N SER A 374 30.50 6.04 -27.59
CA SER A 374 30.65 4.74 -28.24
C SER A 374 30.57 4.85 -29.76
N VAL A 375 30.77 3.72 -30.44
CA VAL A 375 30.67 3.59 -31.88
C VAL A 375 29.50 2.67 -32.21
N ALA A 376 28.68 3.05 -33.20
CA ALA A 376 27.57 2.27 -33.73
C ALA A 376 28.06 1.08 -34.58
N TYR A 377 28.76 0.14 -33.94
CA TYR A 377 29.34 -1.04 -34.61
C TYR A 377 28.31 -1.89 -35.37
N HIS A 378 27.04 -1.86 -34.97
CA HIS A 378 25.96 -2.61 -35.62
C HIS A 378 25.59 -2.07 -37.01
N GLU A 379 25.94 -0.82 -37.32
CA GLU A 379 25.68 -0.21 -38.65
C GLU A 379 26.78 -0.57 -39.67
N MET A 380 28.00 -0.82 -39.19
CA MET A 380 29.16 -1.07 -40.06
C MET A 380 29.04 -2.29 -40.98
N PRO A 381 28.46 -3.44 -40.59
CA PRO A 381 28.39 -4.62 -41.45
C PRO A 381 27.72 -4.35 -42.80
N ALA A 382 26.66 -3.55 -42.82
CA ALA A 382 25.97 -3.18 -44.06
C ALA A 382 26.85 -2.25 -44.93
N MET A 383 27.56 -1.32 -44.31
CA MET A 383 28.49 -0.42 -45.00
C MET A 383 29.71 -1.15 -45.57
N LEU A 384 30.28 -2.08 -44.79
CA LEU A 384 31.36 -2.97 -45.22
C LEU A 384 30.92 -3.84 -46.40
N LEU A 385 29.70 -4.37 -46.37
CA LEU A 385 29.16 -5.15 -47.48
C LEU A 385 29.10 -4.33 -48.77
N ASN A 386 28.66 -3.07 -48.71
CA ASN A 386 28.64 -2.18 -49.87
C ASN A 386 30.05 -1.93 -50.43
N GLU A 387 31.04 -1.65 -49.58
CA GLU A 387 32.42 -1.46 -50.03
C GLU A 387 33.05 -2.75 -50.58
N LEU A 388 32.76 -3.91 -49.99
CA LEU A 388 33.21 -5.20 -50.51
C LEU A 388 32.62 -5.48 -51.91
N GLN A 389 31.33 -5.20 -52.12
CA GLN A 389 30.69 -5.35 -53.43
C GLN A 389 31.32 -4.41 -54.45
N ARG A 390 31.63 -3.17 -54.07
CA ARG A 390 32.31 -2.20 -54.96
C ARG A 390 33.74 -2.60 -55.28
N GLN A 391 34.51 -3.07 -54.29
CA GLN A 391 35.85 -3.60 -54.50
C GLN A 391 35.82 -4.81 -55.44
N GLN A 392 34.84 -5.71 -55.28
CA GLN A 392 34.66 -6.86 -56.16
C GLN A 392 34.37 -6.42 -57.61
N ALA A 393 33.52 -5.42 -57.81
CA ALA A 393 33.25 -4.87 -59.14
C ALA A 393 34.52 -4.27 -59.80
N GLN A 394 35.33 -3.53 -59.03
CA GLN A 394 36.61 -3.00 -59.51
C GLN A 394 37.60 -4.12 -59.87
N ILE A 395 37.66 -5.20 -59.08
CA ILE A 395 38.51 -6.36 -59.37
C ILE A 395 38.09 -7.03 -60.68
N GLU A 396 36.79 -7.17 -60.94
CA GLU A 396 36.27 -7.74 -62.18
C GLU A 396 36.57 -6.87 -63.40
N GLU A 397 36.44 -5.56 -63.27
CA GLU A 397 36.82 -4.61 -64.32
C GLU A 397 38.32 -4.68 -64.63
N LEU A 398 39.17 -4.64 -63.60
CA LEU A 398 40.62 -4.80 -63.76
C LEU A 398 40.98 -6.14 -64.43
N ARG A 399 40.32 -7.24 -64.05
CA ARG A 399 40.52 -8.54 -64.71
C ARG A 399 40.14 -8.51 -66.20
N ARG A 400 39.04 -7.86 -66.57
CA ARG A 400 38.66 -7.68 -67.98
C ARG A 400 39.68 -6.85 -68.75
N MET A 401 40.17 -5.76 -68.16
CA MET A 401 41.21 -4.93 -68.77
C MET A 401 42.50 -5.72 -68.98
N VAL A 402 42.93 -6.49 -67.97
CA VAL A 402 44.11 -7.36 -68.07
C VAL A 402 43.92 -8.42 -69.15
N GLN A 403 42.75 -9.04 -69.25
CA GLN A 403 42.45 -10.02 -70.30
C GLN A 403 42.52 -9.39 -71.69
N ALA A 404 41.86 -8.24 -71.90
CA ALA A 404 41.88 -7.53 -73.19
C ALA A 404 43.31 -7.12 -73.61
N LEU A 405 44.12 -6.61 -72.67
CA LEU A 405 45.53 -6.29 -72.92
C LEU A 405 46.38 -7.54 -73.24
N THR A 406 46.02 -8.69 -72.68
CA THR A 406 46.72 -9.95 -72.95
C THR A 406 46.36 -10.47 -74.35
N ASP A 407 45.09 -10.40 -74.73
CA ASP A 407 44.60 -10.83 -76.04
C ASP A 407 45.18 -9.95 -77.18
N ASP A 408 45.33 -8.63 -76.97
CA ASP A 408 45.96 -7.72 -77.93
C ASP A 408 47.46 -8.00 -78.15
N ARG A 409 48.19 -8.47 -77.13
CA ARG A 409 49.62 -8.80 -77.25
C ARG A 409 49.88 -10.11 -77.99
N VAL A 410 48.91 -11.02 -78.05
CA VAL A 410 49.00 -12.26 -78.85
C VAL A 410 48.83 -11.97 -80.35
N CYS A 411 48.24 -10.83 -80.72
CA CYS A 411 48.01 -10.44 -82.11
C CYS A 411 49.20 -9.72 -82.78
N VAL A 412 50.31 -9.43 -82.07
CA VAL A 412 51.45 -8.68 -82.63
C VAL A 412 52.72 -9.56 -82.73
N SER A 413 52.96 -10.05 -83.97
CA SER A 413 54.20 -10.57 -84.61
C SER A 413 54.48 -12.09 -84.54
N PRO A 414 55.02 -12.70 -85.64
CA PRO A 414 56.21 -12.22 -86.37
C PRO A 414 55.93 -11.63 -87.76
N GLY A 415 56.59 -10.51 -88.03
CA GLY A 415 56.74 -9.95 -89.37
C GLY A 415 57.83 -10.69 -90.16
N GLU A 416 57.55 -10.82 -91.46
CA GLU A 416 58.48 -10.58 -92.59
C GLU A 416 59.91 -11.12 -92.43
N GLU A 417 60.14 -12.37 -92.87
CA GLU A 417 61.43 -12.75 -93.45
C GLU A 417 61.44 -12.34 -94.93
N ALA A 418 62.45 -11.54 -95.27
CA ALA A 418 62.64 -10.83 -96.52
C ALA A 418 63.02 -11.75 -97.70
N GLU A 419 62.53 -11.37 -98.89
CA GLU A 419 63.04 -11.80 -100.20
C GLU A 419 64.47 -11.31 -100.43
N GLU A 420 65.38 -12.22 -100.79
CA GLU A 420 66.40 -12.01 -101.84
C GLU A 420 66.84 -13.34 -102.47
#